data_AF-A0A8T3PNB6-F1
#
_entry.id   AF-A0A8T3PNB6-F1
#
_cell.length_a   1.000
_cell.length_b   1.000
_cell.length_c   1.000
_cell.angle_alpha   90.00
_cell.angle_beta   90.00
_cell.angle_gamma   90.00
#
_symmetry.space_group_name_H-M   'P 1'
#
loop_
_entity.id
_entity.type
_entity.pdbx_description
1 polymer ?
#
loop_
_entity_poly.entity_id
_entity_poly.type
_entity_poly.pdbx_seq_one_letter_code
_entity_poly.pdbx_strand_id
1 'polypeptide(L)'
;MKSKRGSSATASAKGKTDWARVRAMKDADIPFTADAPRTSAEDWADAVAHRGLPLPARKEQIALRVDADVLAWYRAQGPGWQTRMNAVLKAFRDRAAKPM
;
A
#
# COMPACT_ATOMS: atom_id res chain seq x y z
N MET A 1 -33.75 1.87 24.75
CA MET A 1 -32.96 1.10 23.77
C MET A 1 -31.50 1.49 23.83
N LYS A 2 -30.57 0.56 24.09
CA LYS A 2 -29.11 0.77 23.99
C LYS A 2 -28.60 0.02 22.77
N SER A 3 -28.23 0.76 21.72
CA SER A 3 -27.64 0.22 20.49
C SER A 3 -26.20 -0.24 20.76
N LYS A 4 -25.95 -1.55 20.63
CA LYS A 4 -24.60 -2.13 20.59
C LYS A 4 -24.03 -1.87 19.20
N ARG A 5 -23.00 -1.01 19.11
CA ARG A 5 -22.18 -0.84 17.90
C ARG A 5 -21.45 -2.16 17.61
N GLY A 6 -21.69 -2.74 16.44
CA GLY A 6 -20.97 -3.91 15.95
C GLY A 6 -19.51 -3.55 15.68
N SER A 7 -18.59 -4.13 16.45
CA SER A 7 -17.17 -4.11 16.14
C SER A 7 -16.90 -5.23 15.13
N SER A 8 -16.88 -4.89 13.83
CA SER A 8 -16.31 -5.81 12.84
C SER A 8 -14.79 -5.72 12.95
N ALA A 9 -14.21 -6.56 13.81
CA ALA A 9 -12.80 -6.88 13.73
C ALA A 9 -12.63 -7.87 12.58
N THR A 10 -12.06 -7.42 11.46
CA THR A 10 -11.50 -8.34 10.46
C THR A 10 -10.34 -9.07 11.13
N ALA A 11 -10.63 -10.22 11.73
CA ALA A 11 -9.63 -11.16 12.18
C ALA A 11 -8.87 -11.62 10.93
N SER A 12 -7.63 -11.14 10.75
CA SER A 12 -6.71 -11.70 9.77
C SER A 12 -6.61 -13.20 10.07
N ALA A 13 -7.16 -14.03 9.19
CA ALA A 13 -7.09 -15.48 9.35
C ALA A 13 -5.61 -15.86 9.52
N LYS A 14 -5.28 -16.45 10.66
CA LYS A 14 -3.91 -16.90 10.96
C LYS A 14 -3.55 -17.92 9.89
N GLY A 15 -2.62 -17.56 8.99
CA GLY A 15 -2.24 -18.42 7.87
C GLY A 15 -1.83 -19.80 8.36
N LYS A 16 -2.12 -20.84 7.57
CA LYS A 16 -1.81 -22.25 7.90
C LYS A 16 -0.31 -22.57 7.86
N THR A 17 0.54 -21.55 7.72
CA THR A 17 1.98 -21.67 7.60
C THR A 17 2.61 -21.96 8.97
N ASP A 18 3.29 -23.10 9.08
CA ASP A 18 4.17 -23.39 10.19
C ASP A 18 5.48 -22.58 10.06
N TRP A 19 5.47 -21.40 10.69
CA TRP A 19 6.61 -20.49 10.67
C TRP A 19 7.80 -20.99 11.48
N ALA A 20 7.60 -21.87 12.47
CA ALA A 20 8.71 -22.42 13.25
C ALA A 20 9.52 -23.38 12.39
N ARG A 21 8.82 -24.26 11.63
CA ARG A 21 9.45 -25.16 10.65
C ARG A 21 10.20 -24.39 9.57
N VAL A 22 9.57 -23.38 8.96
CA VAL A 22 10.20 -22.59 7.86
C VAL A 22 11.47 -21.90 8.33
N ARG A 23 11.47 -21.30 9.54
CA ARG A 23 12.66 -20.62 10.08
C ARG A 23 13.79 -21.57 10.47
N ALA A 24 13.48 -22.82 10.80
CA ALA A 24 14.47 -23.84 11.18
C ALA A 24 15.07 -24.58 9.98
N MET A 25 14.44 -24.50 8.80
CA MET A 25 14.88 -25.16 7.58
C MET A 25 16.15 -24.52 7.03
N LYS A 26 17.13 -25.33 6.61
CA LYS A 26 18.35 -24.82 5.96
C LYS A 26 18.10 -24.62 4.48
N ASP A 27 18.78 -23.66 3.88
CA ASP A 27 18.67 -23.37 2.44
C ASP A 27 18.94 -24.59 1.56
N ALA A 28 19.91 -25.43 1.92
CA ALA A 28 20.25 -26.64 1.17
C ALA A 28 19.13 -27.69 1.13
N ASP A 29 18.21 -27.64 2.10
CA ASP A 29 17.10 -28.57 2.20
C ASP A 29 15.86 -28.07 1.43
N ILE A 30 15.89 -26.84 0.89
CA ILE A 30 14.76 -26.24 0.16
C ILE A 30 14.65 -26.88 -1.23
N PRO A 31 13.55 -27.61 -1.52
CA PRO A 31 13.40 -28.27 -2.81
C PRO A 31 13.11 -27.24 -3.90
N PHE A 32 13.78 -27.39 -5.04
CA PHE A 32 13.36 -26.73 -6.28
C PHE A 32 12.26 -27.55 -6.94
N THR A 33 11.21 -26.87 -7.37
CA THR A 33 10.04 -27.48 -7.98
C THR A 33 9.81 -26.89 -9.37
N ALA A 34 8.90 -27.46 -10.14
CA ALA A 34 8.58 -26.93 -11.47
C ALA A 34 8.02 -25.48 -11.42
N ASP A 35 7.33 -25.13 -10.33
CA ASP A 35 6.79 -23.78 -10.07
C ASP A 35 7.80 -22.84 -9.38
N ALA A 36 8.89 -23.38 -8.82
CA ALA A 36 9.97 -22.63 -8.20
C ALA A 36 11.34 -23.19 -8.64
N PRO A 37 11.70 -23.03 -9.92
CA PRO A 37 13.00 -23.48 -10.42
C PRO A 37 14.13 -22.66 -9.80
N ARG A 38 15.34 -23.20 -9.86
CA ARG A 38 16.54 -22.47 -9.45
C ARG A 38 16.75 -21.29 -10.40
N THR A 39 16.91 -20.09 -9.84
CA THR A 39 17.24 -18.90 -10.64
C THR A 39 18.74 -18.81 -10.90
N SER A 40 19.10 -18.27 -12.08
CA SER A 40 20.46 -18.01 -12.50
C SER A 40 20.74 -16.51 -12.60
N ALA A 41 21.99 -16.11 -12.89
CA ALA A 41 22.33 -14.69 -13.03
C ALA A 41 21.64 -14.05 -14.24
N GLU A 42 21.39 -14.83 -15.29
CA GLU A 42 20.69 -14.41 -16.51
C GLU A 42 19.25 -13.99 -16.22
N ASP A 43 18.56 -14.68 -15.29
CA ASP A 43 17.19 -14.31 -14.87
C ASP A 43 17.13 -12.90 -14.25
N TRP A 44 18.26 -12.42 -13.74
CA TRP A 44 18.40 -11.12 -13.09
C TRP A 44 19.16 -10.08 -13.93
N ALA A 45 19.55 -10.41 -15.17
CA ALA A 45 20.42 -9.56 -16.00
C ALA A 45 19.81 -8.16 -16.23
N ASP A 46 18.49 -8.09 -16.45
CA ASP A 46 17.74 -6.85 -16.68
C ASP A 46 16.95 -6.38 -15.45
N ALA A 47 17.18 -7.02 -14.29
CA ALA A 47 16.43 -6.70 -13.09
C ALA A 47 16.78 -5.29 -12.58
N VAL A 48 15.77 -4.42 -12.51
CA VAL A 48 15.94 -3.10 -11.90
C VAL A 48 15.90 -3.24 -10.39
N ALA A 49 17.07 -3.23 -9.77
CA ALA A 49 17.17 -3.12 -8.32
C ALA A 49 16.63 -1.76 -7.88
N HIS A 50 15.45 -1.74 -7.25
CA HIS A 50 14.87 -0.55 -6.64
C HIS A 50 15.61 -0.17 -5.34
N ARG A 51 16.91 0.12 -5.46
CA ARG A 51 17.77 0.52 -4.34
C ARG A 51 17.76 2.04 -4.24
N GLY A 52 17.16 2.56 -3.18
CA GLY A 52 17.11 4.02 -2.94
C GLY A 52 15.99 4.76 -3.67
N LEU A 53 14.98 4.07 -4.22
CA LEU A 53 13.75 4.78 -4.57
C LEU A 53 13.16 5.37 -3.28
N PRO A 54 12.87 6.68 -3.24
CA PRO A 54 12.18 7.26 -2.11
C PRO A 54 10.85 6.52 -1.96
N LEU A 55 10.70 5.83 -0.83
CA LEU A 55 9.41 5.24 -0.48
C LEU A 55 8.36 6.35 -0.54
N PRO A 56 7.19 6.10 -1.15
CA PRO A 56 6.15 7.10 -1.18
C PRO A 56 5.86 7.53 0.25
N ALA A 57 5.98 8.83 0.52
CA ALA A 57 5.73 9.39 1.84
C ALA A 57 4.36 8.90 2.34
N ARG A 58 4.33 8.40 3.58
CA ARG A 58 3.11 7.86 4.16
C ARG A 58 2.02 8.93 4.16
N LYS A 59 0.90 8.64 3.49
CA LYS A 59 -0.30 9.48 3.58
C LYS A 59 -0.98 9.20 4.90
N GLU A 60 -1.41 10.24 5.61
CA GLU A 60 -2.20 10.08 6.83
C GLU A 60 -3.67 9.90 6.47
N GLN A 61 -4.30 8.89 7.06
CA GLN A 61 -5.74 8.68 6.95
C GLN A 61 -6.44 9.44 8.08
N ILE A 62 -7.09 10.54 7.72
CA ILE A 62 -7.82 11.40 8.66
C ILE A 62 -9.31 11.40 8.34
N ALA A 63 -10.13 11.72 9.34
CA ALA A 63 -11.53 12.08 9.11
C ALA A 63 -11.59 13.57 8.74
N LEU A 64 -11.92 13.87 7.47
CA LEU A 64 -12.10 15.22 6.96
C LEU A 64 -13.53 15.40 6.47
N ARG A 65 -14.17 16.52 6.80
CA ARG A 65 -15.44 16.94 6.22
C ARG A 65 -15.18 17.74 4.96
N VAL A 66 -15.86 17.38 3.88
CA VAL A 66 -15.80 18.04 2.57
C VAL A 66 -17.24 18.20 2.11
N ASP A 67 -17.55 19.30 1.44
CA ASP A 67 -18.89 19.53 0.88
C ASP A 67 -19.25 18.41 -0.11
N ALA A 68 -20.52 18.04 -0.11
CA ALA A 68 -21.00 16.85 -0.81
C ALA A 68 -20.86 16.98 -2.34
N ASP A 69 -21.10 18.17 -2.88
CA ASP A 69 -20.96 18.51 -4.29
C ASP A 69 -19.49 18.45 -4.75
N VAL A 70 -18.57 19.00 -3.95
CA VAL A 70 -17.13 18.94 -4.22
C VAL A 70 -16.65 17.49 -4.22
N LEU A 71 -17.06 16.70 -3.23
CA LEU A 71 -16.70 15.28 -3.16
C LEU A 71 -17.28 14.48 -4.33
N ALA A 72 -18.52 14.76 -4.71
CA ALA A 72 -19.17 14.13 -5.88
C ALA A 72 -18.42 14.45 -7.17
N TRP A 73 -18.02 15.71 -7.36
CA TRP A 73 -17.25 16.15 -8.53
C TRP A 73 -15.92 15.41 -8.67
N TYR A 74 -15.17 15.23 -7.58
CA TYR A 74 -13.94 14.44 -7.62
C TYR A 74 -14.21 12.97 -7.92
N ARG A 75 -15.19 12.34 -7.25
CA ARG A 75 -15.56 10.93 -7.46
C ARG A 75 -15.97 10.66 -8.91
N ALA A 76 -16.67 11.59 -9.55
CA ALA A 76 -17.11 11.47 -10.95
C ALA A 76 -15.94 11.36 -11.95
N GLN A 77 -14.73 11.80 -11.58
CA GLN A 77 -13.54 11.66 -12.42
C GLN A 77 -12.96 10.24 -12.43
N GLY A 78 -13.57 9.30 -11.73
CA GLY A 78 -13.18 7.88 -11.73
C GLY A 78 -11.97 7.56 -10.83
N PRO A 79 -11.28 6.43 -11.11
CA PRO A 79 -10.15 5.96 -10.31
C PRO A 79 -9.09 7.05 -10.09
N GLY A 80 -8.51 7.09 -8.89
CA GLY A 80 -7.50 8.08 -8.51
C GLY A 80 -8.04 9.46 -8.11
N TRP A 81 -9.36 9.62 -7.91
CA TRP A 81 -9.95 10.91 -7.51
C TRP A 81 -9.34 11.48 -6.22
N GLN A 82 -9.03 10.64 -5.23
CA GLN A 82 -8.33 11.08 -4.01
C GLN A 82 -6.94 11.61 -4.29
N THR A 83 -6.22 11.00 -5.25
CA THR A 83 -4.89 11.47 -5.67
C THR A 83 -4.99 12.85 -6.32
N ARG A 84 -5.99 13.09 -7.17
CA ARG A 84 -6.25 14.40 -7.78
C ARG A 84 -6.62 15.45 -6.74
N MET A 85 -7.53 15.12 -5.82
CA MET A 85 -7.89 16.00 -4.70
C MET A 85 -6.67 16.37 -3.86
N ASN A 86 -5.82 15.40 -3.52
CA ASN A 86 -4.58 15.65 -2.78
C ASN A 86 -3.57 16.51 -3.55
N ALA A 87 -3.51 16.42 -4.88
CA ALA A 87 -2.66 17.26 -5.70
C ALA A 87 -3.07 18.74 -5.62
N VAL A 88 -4.38 19.03 -5.59
CA VAL A 88 -4.90 20.39 -5.41
C VAL A 88 -4.54 20.94 -4.03
N LEU A 89 -4.68 20.13 -2.96
CA LEU A 89 -4.27 20.53 -1.62
C LEU A 89 -2.77 20.88 -1.54
N LYS A 90 -1.91 20.10 -2.21
CA LYS A 90 -0.47 20.39 -2.32
C LYS A 90 -0.20 21.69 -3.07
N ALA A 91 -0.82 21.88 -4.23
CA ALA A 91 -0.64 23.09 -5.02
C ALA A 91 -1.03 24.35 -4.25
N PHE A 92 -2.15 24.29 -3.50
CA PHE A 92 -2.58 25.38 -2.64
C PHE A 92 -1.56 25.66 -1.52
N ARG A 93 -1.12 24.61 -0.80
CA ARG A 93 -0.09 24.71 0.24
C ARG A 93 1.20 25.33 -0.28
N ASP A 94 1.71 24.85 -1.41
CA ASP A 94 3.00 25.27 -1.97
C ASP A 94 2.96 26.73 -2.43
N ARG A 95 1.81 27.16 -2.98
CA ARG A 95 1.58 28.57 -3.30
C ARG A 95 1.53 29.43 -2.05
N ALA A 96 0.86 28.99 -0.99
CA ALA A 96 0.76 29.73 0.26
C ALA A 96 2.10 29.80 1.04
N ALA A 97 2.96 28.80 0.88
CA ALA A 97 4.24 28.69 1.57
C ALA A 97 5.38 29.50 0.91
N LYS A 98 5.20 30.00 -0.31
CA LYS A 98 6.20 30.84 -0.99
C LYS A 98 5.94 32.32 -0.64
N PRO A 99 6.77 32.97 0.20
CA PRO A 99 6.65 34.41 0.40
C PRO A 99 7.00 35.13 -0.91
N MET A 100 6.35 36.27 -1.15
CA MET A 100 6.65 37.17 -2.28
C MET A 100 8.10 37.63 -2.25
#